data_AF-A0AAD9AZ15-F1
#
_entry.id   AF-A0AAD9AZ15-F1
#
_cell.length_a   1.000
_cell.length_b   1.000
_cell.length_c   1.000
_cell.angle_alpha   90.00
_cell.angle_beta   90.00
_cell.angle_gamma   90.00
#
_symmetry.space_group_name_H-M   'P 1'
#
loop_
_entity.id
_entity.type
_entity.pdbx_description
1 polymer ?
#
loop_
_entity_poly.entity_id
_entity_poly.type
_entity_poly.pdbx_seq_one_letter_code
_entity_poly.pdbx_strand_id
1 'polypeptide(L)'
;MKAAALFSLLPLASGKILWDGRFNDLNSSTDLNKWSWANQVGPYQYYIHGSGDVTKYVNLSPDYKNPADTASKQGVKITLDSTAYWNGQNMRRTELIPQTKAAINSGKVWYHFSIMRKDTNAPSIYREHQIAFFESHFTELKSGWISGESATSNANLQFMVQQKSLWKAEWKAGVWHNVAYEIVSLLCLMNCWLGWDAC
;
A
#
# COMPACT_ATOMS: atom_id res chain seq x y z
N MET A 1 -54.46 0.93 17.48
CA MET A 1 -53.50 -0.19 17.60
C MET A 1 -52.15 0.30 17.10
N LYS A 2 -51.11 0.31 17.94
CA LYS A 2 -49.77 0.82 17.61
C LYS A 2 -49.01 -0.28 16.86
N ALA A 3 -48.60 -0.03 15.62
CA ALA A 3 -47.74 -0.92 14.87
C ALA A 3 -46.32 -0.85 15.46
N ALA A 4 -45.84 -1.96 16.03
CA ALA A 4 -44.46 -2.11 16.45
C ALA A 4 -43.62 -2.43 15.21
N ALA A 5 -42.72 -1.51 14.83
CA ALA A 5 -41.72 -1.77 13.80
C ALA A 5 -40.63 -2.68 14.39
N LEU A 6 -40.53 -3.89 13.84
CA LEU A 6 -39.47 -4.84 14.14
C LEU A 6 -38.21 -4.38 13.37
N PHE A 7 -37.27 -3.71 14.04
CA PHE A 7 -35.95 -3.46 13.45
C PHE A 7 -35.17 -4.77 13.44
N SER A 8 -35.04 -5.37 12.26
CA SER A 8 -34.12 -6.48 12.02
C SER A 8 -32.68 -5.97 12.15
N LEU A 9 -32.01 -6.34 13.25
CA LEU A 9 -30.57 -6.26 13.38
C LEU A 9 -29.96 -7.27 12.39
N LEU A 10 -29.69 -6.83 11.16
CA LEU A 10 -28.87 -7.60 10.24
C LEU A 10 -27.49 -7.79 10.92
N PRO A 11 -26.98 -9.04 11.01
CA PRO A 11 -25.61 -9.23 11.47
C PRO A 11 -24.69 -8.46 10.51
N LEU A 12 -23.93 -7.51 11.06
CA LEU A 12 -22.80 -6.93 10.35
C LEU A 12 -21.90 -8.08 9.96
N ALA A 13 -21.85 -8.39 8.65
CA ALA A 13 -20.92 -9.38 8.13
C ALA A 13 -19.50 -8.87 8.41
N SER A 14 -18.91 -9.33 9.51
CA SER A 14 -17.51 -9.06 9.81
C SER A 14 -16.67 -9.88 8.85
N GLY A 15 -16.02 -9.20 7.89
CA GLY A 15 -15.08 -9.84 7.00
C GLY A 15 -13.92 -10.45 7.79
N LYS A 16 -13.52 -11.68 7.44
CA LYS A 16 -12.35 -12.31 8.04
C LYS A 16 -11.07 -11.65 7.50
N ILE A 17 -10.23 -11.15 8.39
CA ILE A 17 -8.87 -10.72 8.04
C ILE A 17 -8.05 -11.96 7.66
N LEU A 18 -7.60 -12.04 6.41
CA LEU A 18 -6.77 -13.15 5.91
C LEU A 18 -5.29 -12.97 6.25
N TRP A 19 -4.83 -11.72 6.27
CA TRP A 19 -3.48 -11.30 6.61
C TRP A 19 -3.54 -9.87 7.17
N ASP A 20 -2.71 -9.58 8.17
CA ASP A 20 -2.71 -8.28 8.86
C ASP A 20 -1.39 -7.53 8.65
N GLY A 21 -1.47 -6.46 7.85
CA GLY A 21 -0.36 -5.57 7.53
C GLY A 21 -0.27 -4.31 8.41
N ARG A 22 -1.00 -4.21 9.52
CA ARG A 22 -1.12 -2.94 10.29
C ARG A 22 0.07 -2.61 11.18
N PHE A 23 1.18 -3.36 11.07
CA PHE A 23 2.40 -3.17 11.86
C PHE A 23 2.19 -3.25 13.39
N ASN A 24 1.07 -3.83 13.84
CA ASN A 24 0.68 -3.88 15.25
C ASN A 24 1.56 -4.80 16.12
N ASP A 25 2.22 -5.76 15.47
CA ASP A 25 3.09 -6.77 16.08
C ASP A 25 4.58 -6.41 15.97
N LEU A 26 4.89 -5.22 15.42
CA LEU A 26 6.25 -4.70 15.29
C LEU A 26 6.44 -3.54 16.27
N ASN A 27 7.59 -3.50 16.95
CA ASN A 27 7.95 -2.39 17.83
C ASN A 27 8.57 -1.24 17.03
N SER A 28 9.34 -1.56 15.99
CA SER A 28 9.98 -0.60 15.09
C SER A 28 10.23 -1.23 13.72
N SER A 29 10.60 -0.42 12.73
CA SER A 29 10.91 -0.92 11.39
C SER A 29 12.11 -1.86 11.35
N THR A 30 13.01 -1.82 12.35
CA THR A 30 14.10 -2.79 12.51
C THR A 30 13.63 -4.23 12.70
N ASP A 31 12.38 -4.46 13.13
CA ASP A 31 11.83 -5.81 13.19
C ASP A 31 11.67 -6.45 11.81
N LEU A 32 11.62 -5.66 10.72
CA LEU A 32 11.64 -6.17 9.35
C LEU A 32 12.93 -6.93 9.01
N ASN A 33 14.05 -6.61 9.70
CA ASN A 33 15.33 -7.31 9.50
C ASN A 33 15.33 -8.74 10.04
N LYS A 34 14.27 -9.16 10.76
CA LYS A 34 14.13 -10.54 11.25
C LYS A 34 13.73 -11.50 10.12
N TRP A 35 13.10 -10.97 9.06
CA TRP A 35 12.75 -11.74 7.88
C TRP A 35 13.99 -11.97 7.00
N SER A 36 14.12 -13.17 6.45
CA SER A 36 15.05 -13.47 5.36
C SER A 36 14.51 -14.62 4.51
N TRP A 37 15.10 -14.86 3.34
CA TRP A 37 14.77 -16.03 2.51
C TRP A 37 14.91 -17.36 3.26
N ALA A 38 15.88 -17.47 4.17
CA ALA A 38 16.08 -18.65 5.00
C ALA A 38 15.17 -18.69 6.25
N ASN A 39 14.61 -17.55 6.65
CA ASN A 39 13.78 -17.41 7.84
C ASN A 39 12.62 -16.42 7.58
N GLN A 40 11.60 -16.89 6.87
CA GLN A 40 10.48 -16.07 6.42
C GLN A 40 9.44 -15.82 7.52
N VAL A 41 9.86 -15.14 8.60
CA VAL A 41 9.04 -14.81 9.77
C VAL A 41 8.45 -13.40 9.68
N GLY A 42 7.46 -13.11 10.52
CA GLY A 42 6.81 -11.80 10.56
C GLY A 42 5.79 -11.58 9.43
N PRO A 43 5.14 -10.40 9.39
CA PRO A 43 4.04 -10.13 8.48
C PRO A 43 4.48 -9.67 7.08
N TYR A 44 5.74 -9.26 6.92
CA TYR A 44 6.24 -8.68 5.67
C TYR A 44 7.55 -9.33 5.21
N GLN A 45 7.67 -9.56 3.90
CA GLN A 45 8.94 -9.74 3.22
C GLN A 45 9.56 -8.37 2.98
N TYR A 46 10.85 -8.23 3.29
CA TYR A 46 11.58 -6.99 3.11
C TYR A 46 12.92 -7.27 2.42
N TYR A 47 12.92 -7.12 1.09
CA TYR A 47 14.13 -7.29 0.27
C TYR A 47 14.21 -6.34 -0.92
N ILE A 48 13.12 -5.66 -1.30
CA ILE A 48 13.13 -4.63 -2.34
C ILE A 48 13.37 -3.27 -1.69
N HIS A 49 14.64 -2.97 -1.48
CA HIS A 49 15.10 -1.71 -0.91
C HIS A 49 16.51 -1.38 -1.41
N GLY A 50 16.96 -0.16 -1.09
CA GLY A 50 18.31 0.30 -1.35
C GLY A 50 19.38 -0.30 -0.42
N SER A 51 20.62 0.14 -0.57
CA SER A 51 21.77 -0.39 0.19
C SER A 51 21.90 0.08 1.64
N GLY A 52 21.09 1.04 2.08
CA GLY A 52 21.12 1.59 3.43
C GLY A 52 20.32 0.78 4.46
N ASP A 53 20.42 1.22 5.72
CA ASP A 53 19.65 0.60 6.81
C ASP A 53 18.14 0.78 6.62
N VAL A 54 17.35 -0.16 7.16
CA VAL A 54 15.89 -0.14 7.07
C VAL A 54 15.26 1.19 7.54
N THR A 55 15.82 1.84 8.56
CA THR A 55 15.33 3.12 9.09
C THR A 55 15.51 4.29 8.11
N LYS A 56 16.30 4.13 7.06
CA LYS A 56 16.41 5.10 5.96
C LYS A 56 15.18 5.08 5.05
N TYR A 57 14.56 3.91 4.91
CA TYR A 57 13.48 3.66 3.95
C TYR A 57 12.12 3.48 4.61
N VAL A 58 12.07 2.86 5.78
CA VAL A 58 10.84 2.49 6.49
C VAL A 58 10.95 2.97 7.94
N ASN A 59 9.98 3.75 8.38
CA ASN A 59 9.87 4.19 9.78
C ASN A 59 8.44 4.01 10.27
N LEU A 60 8.29 3.55 11.51
CA LEU A 60 6.99 3.38 12.14
C LEU A 60 6.78 4.45 13.23
N SER A 61 5.56 5.00 13.30
CA SER A 61 5.17 5.95 14.36
C SER A 61 3.65 6.05 14.46
N PRO A 62 3.09 6.30 15.66
CA PRO A 62 1.68 6.69 15.82
C PRO A 62 1.27 7.91 14.98
N ASP A 63 2.20 8.80 14.64
CA ASP A 63 1.94 9.99 13.83
C ASP A 63 1.82 9.71 12.32
N TYR A 64 2.15 8.48 11.90
CA TYR A 64 2.20 8.08 10.49
C TYR A 64 0.97 7.29 10.04
N LYS A 65 -0.07 7.16 10.88
CA LYS A 65 -1.34 6.52 10.51
C LYS A 65 -2.47 7.52 10.31
N ASN A 66 -3.55 7.06 9.70
CA ASN A 66 -4.81 7.79 9.71
C ASN A 66 -5.30 7.93 11.17
N PRO A 67 -5.49 9.14 11.70
CA PRO A 67 -5.97 9.33 13.07
C PRO A 67 -7.33 8.68 13.35
N ALA A 68 -8.17 8.50 12.32
CA ALA A 68 -9.45 7.80 12.42
C ALA A 68 -9.32 6.28 12.50
N ASP A 69 -8.17 5.71 12.14
CA ASP A 69 -7.91 4.28 12.31
C ASP A 69 -7.45 3.99 13.74
N THR A 70 -8.39 3.53 14.57
CA THR A 70 -8.14 3.14 15.96
C THR A 70 -7.58 1.73 16.09
N ALA A 71 -7.62 0.92 15.03
CA ALA A 71 -7.19 -0.46 15.05
C ALA A 71 -5.69 -0.63 14.72
N SER A 72 -5.08 0.34 14.05
CA SER A 72 -3.62 0.42 13.86
C SER A 72 -2.97 1.20 15.02
N LYS A 73 -1.94 0.63 15.65
CA LYS A 73 -1.16 1.28 16.73
C LYS A 73 -0.24 2.36 16.18
N GLN A 74 0.27 2.15 14.97
CA GLN A 74 1.21 3.02 14.28
C GLN A 74 0.97 2.94 12.78
N GLY A 75 1.44 3.94 12.04
CA GLY A 75 1.53 3.86 10.59
C GLY A 75 2.97 3.75 10.13
N VAL A 76 3.15 3.71 8.82
CA VAL A 76 4.44 3.55 8.17
C VAL A 76 4.73 4.75 7.28
N LYS A 77 5.95 5.29 7.40
CA LYS A 77 6.51 6.24 6.44
C LYS A 77 7.47 5.48 5.53
N ILE A 78 7.10 5.39 4.25
CA ILE A 78 7.94 4.85 3.18
C ILE A 78 8.70 6.02 2.54
N THR A 79 10.01 5.88 2.40
CA THR A 79 10.91 6.93 1.92
C THR A 79 11.70 6.43 0.73
N LEU A 80 11.63 7.15 -0.38
CA LEU A 80 12.59 7.03 -1.46
C LEU A 80 13.64 8.12 -1.29
N ASP A 81 14.92 7.75 -1.35
CA ASP A 81 16.06 8.69 -1.43
C ASP A 81 17.01 8.31 -2.58
N SER A 82 18.17 8.95 -2.67
CA SER A 82 19.15 8.70 -3.74
C SER A 82 19.81 7.32 -3.67
N THR A 83 19.58 6.55 -2.62
CA THR A 83 20.13 5.21 -2.42
C THR A 83 19.09 4.10 -2.54
N ALA A 84 17.81 4.45 -2.72
CA ALA A 84 16.69 3.51 -2.80
C ALA A 84 16.64 2.76 -4.15
N TYR A 85 17.76 2.23 -4.61
CA TYR A 85 17.87 1.44 -5.84
C TYR A 85 18.11 -0.01 -5.49
N TRP A 86 17.18 -0.87 -5.90
CA TRP A 86 17.27 -2.30 -5.66
C TRP A 86 17.93 -3.01 -6.85
N ASN A 87 18.88 -3.90 -6.57
CA ASN A 87 19.47 -4.81 -7.56
C ASN A 87 19.99 -4.14 -8.85
N GLY A 88 20.59 -2.95 -8.74
CA GLY A 88 21.15 -2.22 -9.89
C GLY A 88 20.12 -1.65 -10.86
N GLN A 89 18.84 -1.65 -10.50
CA GLN A 89 17.77 -1.05 -11.31
C GLN A 89 17.90 0.48 -11.34
N ASN A 90 17.24 1.10 -12.31
CA ASN A 90 17.19 2.56 -12.49
C ASN A 90 15.91 3.20 -11.89
N MET A 91 14.98 2.39 -11.37
CA MET A 91 13.82 2.85 -10.61
C MET A 91 14.16 2.92 -9.12
N ARG A 92 13.63 3.94 -8.44
CA ARG A 92 13.74 4.02 -6.97
C ARG A 92 12.62 3.22 -6.35
N ARG A 93 12.93 2.28 -5.45
CA ARG A 93 12.00 1.29 -4.92
C ARG A 93 12.17 1.14 -3.40
N THR A 94 11.05 1.09 -2.69
CA THR A 94 10.97 0.63 -1.31
C THR A 94 9.62 -0.03 -1.12
N GLU A 95 9.64 -1.35 -0.94
CA GLU A 95 8.43 -2.15 -0.98
C GLU A 95 8.42 -3.22 0.09
N LEU A 96 7.21 -3.51 0.58
CA LEU A 96 6.91 -4.57 1.51
C LEU A 96 5.88 -5.51 0.90
N ILE A 97 6.13 -6.81 0.97
CA ILE A 97 5.21 -7.84 0.44
C ILE A 97 4.59 -8.58 1.61
N PRO A 98 3.29 -8.90 1.59
CA PRO A 98 2.69 -9.81 2.56
C PRO A 98 3.47 -11.13 2.67
N GLN A 99 3.99 -11.42 3.86
CA GLN A 99 4.49 -12.74 4.23
C GLN A 99 3.33 -13.56 4.79
N THR A 100 2.72 -14.42 3.97
CA THR A 100 1.56 -15.22 4.39
C THR A 100 1.44 -16.54 3.64
N LYS A 101 0.71 -17.47 4.26
CA LYS A 101 0.22 -18.70 3.62
C LYS A 101 -1.29 -18.67 3.34
N ALA A 102 -1.97 -17.60 3.75
CA ALA A 102 -3.39 -17.43 3.49
C ALA A 102 -3.64 -17.22 1.99
N ALA A 103 -4.79 -17.69 1.50
CA ALA A 103 -5.18 -17.57 0.10
C ALA A 103 -5.65 -16.14 -0.23
N ILE A 104 -4.76 -15.15 -0.11
CA ILE A 104 -5.05 -13.73 -0.37
C ILE A 104 -5.28 -13.44 -1.86
N ASN A 105 -5.00 -14.40 -2.74
CA ASN A 105 -5.09 -14.29 -4.20
C ASN A 105 -6.17 -15.20 -4.82
N SER A 106 -7.12 -15.69 -4.02
CA SER A 106 -8.15 -16.63 -4.48
C SER A 106 -9.53 -16.23 -3.98
N GLY A 107 -10.55 -16.36 -4.84
CA GLY A 107 -11.91 -15.97 -4.53
C GLY A 107 -12.10 -14.46 -4.53
N LYS A 108 -13.10 -13.99 -3.76
CA LYS A 108 -13.36 -12.57 -3.55
C LYS A 108 -12.63 -12.09 -2.31
N VAL A 109 -11.68 -11.18 -2.50
CA VAL A 109 -10.79 -10.64 -1.46
C VAL A 109 -10.75 -9.12 -1.54
N TRP A 110 -10.42 -8.50 -0.40
CA TRP A 110 -10.31 -7.05 -0.28
C TRP A 110 -8.92 -6.67 0.21
N TYR A 111 -8.22 -5.87 -0.58
CA TYR A 111 -6.91 -5.34 -0.22
C TYR A 111 -7.06 -3.91 0.29
N HIS A 112 -6.96 -3.74 1.61
CA HIS A 112 -7.14 -2.46 2.29
C HIS A 112 -5.80 -1.76 2.54
N PHE A 113 -5.76 -0.46 2.30
CA PHE A 113 -4.68 0.42 2.73
C PHE A 113 -5.16 1.87 2.82
N SER A 114 -4.45 2.68 3.59
CA SER A 114 -4.66 4.11 3.65
C SER A 114 -3.37 4.82 3.31
N ILE A 115 -3.44 5.88 2.52
CA ILE A 115 -2.27 6.61 2.03
C ILE A 115 -2.47 8.13 2.14
N MET A 116 -1.38 8.83 2.48
CA MET A 116 -1.32 10.28 2.58
C MET A 116 0.09 10.74 2.19
N ARG A 117 0.20 11.96 1.64
CA ARG A 117 1.49 12.64 1.45
C ARG A 117 1.53 13.94 2.27
N LYS A 118 2.74 14.38 2.63
CA LYS A 118 2.98 15.72 3.16
C LYS A 118 3.54 16.63 2.05
N ASP A 119 3.67 17.93 2.34
CA ASP A 119 4.42 18.85 1.48
C ASP A 119 5.93 18.71 1.68
N THR A 120 6.35 18.39 2.90
CA THR A 120 7.74 18.00 3.16
C THR A 120 8.05 16.67 2.48
N ASN A 121 9.10 16.66 1.65
CA ASN A 121 9.50 15.49 0.84
C ASN A 121 8.34 14.93 0.01
N ALA A 122 7.54 15.82 -0.58
CA ALA A 122 6.42 15.43 -1.41
C ALA A 122 6.90 14.54 -2.59
N PRO A 123 6.07 13.57 -3.01
CA PRO A 123 6.26 12.83 -4.26
C PRO A 123 6.42 13.77 -5.44
N SER A 124 7.30 13.44 -6.38
CA SER A 124 7.48 14.28 -7.56
C SER A 124 6.23 14.21 -8.44
N ILE A 125 5.66 15.37 -8.77
CA ILE A 125 4.59 15.45 -9.78
C ILE A 125 5.12 15.26 -11.21
N TYR A 126 6.45 15.26 -11.39
CA TYR A 126 7.14 15.19 -12.68
C TYR A 126 7.67 13.80 -13.01
N ARG A 127 7.43 12.79 -12.16
CA ARG A 127 7.86 11.41 -12.39
C ARG A 127 6.72 10.47 -12.08
N GLU A 128 6.61 9.40 -12.85
CA GLU A 128 5.62 8.37 -12.60
C GLU A 128 5.97 7.66 -11.29
N HIS A 129 4.97 7.50 -10.42
CA HIS A 129 5.07 6.61 -9.29
C HIS A 129 4.03 5.51 -9.39
N GLN A 130 4.44 4.28 -9.09
CA GLN A 130 3.58 3.10 -8.99
C GLN A 130 3.47 2.72 -7.51
N ILE A 131 2.23 2.59 -7.03
CA ILE A 131 1.92 2.57 -5.60
C ILE A 131 0.90 1.48 -5.33
N ALA A 132 1.14 0.67 -4.29
CA ALA A 132 0.24 -0.42 -3.89
C ALA A 132 -0.15 -1.33 -5.08
N PHE A 133 0.83 -1.69 -5.90
CA PHE A 133 0.63 -2.41 -7.15
C PHE A 133 0.75 -3.93 -6.97
N PHE A 134 0.30 -4.68 -7.96
CA PHE A 134 0.61 -6.11 -8.09
C PHE A 134 1.67 -6.30 -9.16
N GLU A 135 2.43 -7.38 -9.12
CA GLU A 135 3.53 -7.64 -10.07
C GLU A 135 3.11 -7.52 -11.55
N SER A 136 1.87 -7.92 -11.87
CA SER A 136 1.35 -7.85 -13.24
C SER A 136 0.79 -6.48 -13.62
N HIS A 137 0.75 -5.53 -12.68
CA HIS A 137 0.14 -4.20 -12.82
C HIS A 137 -1.30 -4.23 -13.36
N PHE A 138 -2.06 -5.30 -13.07
CA PHE A 138 -3.47 -5.39 -13.47
C PHE A 138 -4.33 -4.35 -12.73
N THR A 139 -3.93 -3.98 -11.50
CA THR A 139 -4.46 -2.85 -10.75
C THR A 139 -3.39 -2.26 -9.83
N GLU A 140 -3.44 -0.95 -9.62
CA GLU A 140 -2.48 -0.18 -8.81
C GLU A 140 -3.00 1.26 -8.59
N LEU A 141 -2.35 2.01 -7.70
CA LEU A 141 -2.39 3.47 -7.75
C LEU A 141 -1.19 4.00 -8.54
N LYS A 142 -1.38 5.09 -9.27
CA LYS A 142 -0.29 5.89 -9.84
C LYS A 142 -0.38 7.34 -9.40
N SER A 143 0.77 8.02 -9.39
CA SER A 143 0.84 9.48 -9.20
C SER A 143 1.98 10.08 -10.01
N GLY A 144 1.98 11.41 -10.13
CA GLY A 144 2.96 12.11 -10.97
C GLY A 144 2.73 11.89 -12.46
N TRP A 145 3.57 12.50 -13.29
CA TRP A 145 3.49 12.40 -14.74
C TRP A 145 3.71 10.95 -15.19
N ILE A 146 2.67 10.33 -15.76
CA ILE A 146 2.73 8.96 -16.29
C ILE A 146 3.47 8.99 -17.62
N SER A 147 4.44 8.09 -17.77
CA SER A 147 5.27 8.00 -18.97
C SER A 147 4.40 7.81 -20.23
N GLY A 148 4.63 8.65 -21.24
CA GLY A 148 3.87 8.65 -22.49
C GLY A 148 2.62 9.54 -22.51
N GLU A 149 2.24 10.17 -21.40
CA GLU A 149 1.21 11.22 -21.41
C GLU A 149 1.77 12.54 -21.99
N SER A 150 0.90 13.33 -22.64
CA SER A 150 1.28 14.60 -23.28
C SER A 150 1.64 15.73 -22.31
N ALA A 151 1.22 15.62 -21.04
CA ALA A 151 1.56 16.58 -20.01
C ALA A 151 3.03 16.47 -19.57
N THR A 152 3.50 17.40 -18.74
CA THR A 152 4.84 17.35 -18.13
C THR A 152 4.80 17.21 -16.61
N SER A 153 3.61 17.27 -16.01
CA SER A 153 3.38 17.05 -14.59
C SER A 153 1.94 16.59 -14.35
N ASN A 154 1.71 15.89 -13.24
CA ASN A 154 0.38 15.48 -12.82
C ASN A 154 0.31 15.39 -11.28
N ALA A 155 -0.55 16.21 -10.67
CA ALA A 155 -0.71 16.29 -9.22
C ALA A 155 -1.76 15.31 -8.66
N ASN A 156 -2.32 14.44 -9.50
CA ASN A 156 -3.38 13.52 -9.10
C ASN A 156 -2.83 12.21 -8.53
N LEU A 157 -3.58 11.64 -7.60
CA LEU A 157 -3.55 10.22 -7.29
C LEU A 157 -4.58 9.53 -8.19
N GLN A 158 -4.17 8.48 -8.88
CA GLN A 158 -4.95 7.82 -9.92
C GLN A 158 -5.11 6.35 -9.59
N PHE A 159 -6.32 5.82 -9.69
CA PHE A 159 -6.59 4.39 -9.60
C PHE A 159 -6.58 3.78 -11.00
N MET A 160 -5.69 2.82 -11.20
CA MET A 160 -5.43 2.19 -12.48
C MET A 160 -5.97 0.76 -12.51
N VAL A 161 -6.59 0.39 -13.63
CA VAL A 161 -6.90 -1.00 -13.97
C VAL A 161 -6.40 -1.23 -15.39
N GLN A 162 -5.53 -2.23 -15.57
CA GLN A 162 -4.90 -2.54 -16.86
C GLN A 162 -4.32 -1.29 -17.54
N GLN A 163 -3.52 -0.52 -16.79
CA GLN A 163 -2.88 0.72 -17.25
C GLN A 163 -3.85 1.85 -17.67
N LYS A 164 -5.15 1.75 -17.35
CA LYS A 164 -6.14 2.80 -17.59
C LYS A 164 -6.62 3.41 -16.28
N SER A 165 -6.58 4.74 -16.17
CA SER A 165 -7.14 5.46 -15.04
C SER A 165 -8.66 5.35 -15.04
N LEU A 166 -9.23 4.72 -14.02
CA LEU A 166 -10.68 4.65 -13.81
C LEU A 166 -11.19 5.71 -12.83
N TRP A 167 -10.31 6.20 -11.97
CA TRP A 167 -10.60 7.27 -11.03
C TRP A 167 -9.34 8.09 -10.80
N LYS A 168 -9.50 9.39 -10.58
CA LYS A 168 -8.43 10.27 -10.13
C LYS A 168 -8.96 11.42 -9.29
N ALA A 169 -8.15 11.90 -8.37
CA ALA A 169 -8.37 13.15 -7.66
C ALA A 169 -7.03 13.83 -7.38
N GLU A 170 -7.08 15.14 -7.16
CA GLU A 170 -5.90 15.88 -6.70
C GLU A 170 -5.37 15.27 -5.40
N TRP A 171 -4.09 14.91 -5.36
CA TRP A 171 -3.50 14.33 -4.17
C TRP A 171 -3.07 15.45 -3.23
N LYS A 172 -3.99 15.91 -2.38
CA LYS A 172 -3.75 17.00 -1.43
C LYS A 172 -2.89 16.54 -0.25
N ALA A 173 -1.99 17.41 0.20
CA ALA A 173 -1.16 17.15 1.37
C ALA A 173 -2.01 17.03 2.64
N GLY A 174 -1.64 16.12 3.54
CA GLY A 174 -2.34 15.90 4.80
C GLY A 174 -3.71 15.22 4.68
N VAL A 175 -4.16 14.90 3.47
CA VAL A 175 -5.42 14.18 3.22
C VAL A 175 -5.15 12.69 3.14
N TRP A 176 -5.87 11.93 3.97
CA TRP A 176 -5.87 10.47 3.96
C TRP A 176 -6.85 9.93 2.91
N HIS A 177 -6.33 9.15 1.96
CA HIS A 177 -7.11 8.38 1.01
C HIS A 177 -7.20 6.93 1.51
N ASN A 178 -8.40 6.47 1.86
CA ASN A 178 -8.65 5.10 2.28
C ASN A 178 -9.12 4.29 1.08
N VAL A 179 -8.42 3.21 0.77
CA VAL A 179 -8.61 2.44 -0.46
C VAL A 179 -8.86 0.97 -0.10
N ALA A 180 -9.74 0.35 -0.86
CA ALA A 180 -9.94 -1.09 -0.83
C ALA A 180 -10.10 -1.60 -2.26
N TYR A 181 -9.19 -2.46 -2.73
CA TYR A 181 -9.37 -3.16 -3.99
C TYR A 181 -10.26 -4.37 -3.76
N GLU A 182 -11.46 -4.37 -4.34
CA GLU A 182 -12.28 -5.58 -4.47
C GLU A 182 -11.73 -6.41 -5.64
N ILE A 183 -11.16 -7.56 -5.35
CA ILE A 183 -10.59 -8.45 -6.37
C ILE A 183 -11.33 -9.77 -6.34
N VAL A 184 -11.81 -10.20 -7.50
CA VAL A 184 -12.38 -11.52 -7.73
C VAL A 184 -11.41 -12.29 -8.62
N SER A 185 -10.73 -13.29 -8.06
CA SER A 185 -9.83 -14.16 -8.81
C SER A 185 -10.34 -15.59 -8.86
N LEU A 186 -10.34 -16.16 -10.06
CA LEU A 186 -10.59 -17.58 -10.32
C LEU A 186 -9.30 -18.43 -10.24
N LEU A 187 -8.10 -17.83 -10.20
CA LEU A 187 -6.82 -18.55 -10.16
C LEU A 187 -5.72 -17.86 -9.31
N CYS A 188 -4.95 -18.70 -8.62
CA CYS A 188 -3.91 -18.38 -7.64
C CYS A 188 -2.57 -18.02 -8.31
N LEU A 189 -2.28 -16.75 -8.60
CA LEU A 189 -0.91 -16.28 -8.94
C LEU A 189 -0.78 -14.73 -8.84
N MET A 190 -0.90 -14.15 -7.65
CA MET A 190 -0.83 -12.68 -7.50
C MET A 190 -0.27 -12.32 -6.12
N ASN A 191 0.92 -11.70 -6.09
CA ASN A 191 1.45 -11.04 -4.90
C ASN A 191 1.09 -9.54 -4.99
N CYS A 192 0.55 -8.98 -3.92
CA CYS A 192 0.35 -7.54 -3.77
C CYS A 192 1.58 -6.92 -3.14
N TRP A 193 2.06 -5.82 -3.69
CA TRP A 193 3.19 -5.07 -3.20
C TRP A 193 2.68 -3.81 -2.53
N LEU A 194 3.03 -3.60 -1.26
CA LEU A 194 2.79 -2.33 -0.59
C LEU A 194 4.10 -1.53 -0.69
N GLY A 195 4.24 -0.80 -1.78
CA GLY A 195 5.50 -0.18 -2.18
C GLY A 195 5.31 1.13 -2.91
N TRP A 196 6.41 1.89 -2.99
CA TRP A 196 6.53 3.09 -3.79
C TRP A 196 7.65 2.87 -4.80
N ASP A 197 7.29 2.91 -6.07
CA ASP A 197 8.25 2.93 -7.16
C ASP A 197 8.20 4.29 -7.84
N ALA A 198 9.37 4.82 -8.21
CA ALA A 198 9.47 6.01 -9.04
C ALA A 198 10.33 5.69 -10.28
N CYS A 199 9.71 5.77 -11.45
CA CYS A 199 10.36 5.61 -12.75
C CYS A 199 11.11 6.89 -13.14
#